data_AF-A0A3M9NPZ2-F1
#
_entry.id   AF-A0A3M9NPZ2-F1
#
_cell.length_a   1.000
_cell.length_b   1.000
_cell.length_c   1.000
_cell.angle_alpha   90.00
_cell.angle_beta   90.00
_cell.angle_gamma   90.00
#
_symmetry.space_group_name_H-M   'P 1'
#
loop_
_entity.id
_entity.type
_entity.pdbx_description
1 polymer ?
#
loop_
_entity_poly.entity_id
_entity_poly.type
_entity_poly.pdbx_seq_one_letter_code
_entity_poly.pdbx_strand_id
1 'polypeptide(L)'
;MFQPFELFKPEYINRLIKMDKIYLVSQSYHKAFDHFEDPKTDILLTDYDHLGLAQIHFSAVKHDKYASIIDLTNPKHKEKILQMFHADSGYRLFWAIVKSADDIKKRMNLKYKDNMRRYIMKHTKWRIDASENIRPSLQVIYGELFIILKRGSQTLRVKFEDIEKA
;
A
#
# COMPACT_ATOMS: atom_id res chain seq x y z
N MET A 1 -0.99 -5.16 13.25
CA MET A 1 -1.61 -4.80 11.96
C MET A 1 -0.76 -5.38 10.83
N PHE A 2 -1.32 -5.85 9.72
CA PHE A 2 -0.51 -6.43 8.65
C PHE A 2 0.23 -5.33 7.88
N GLN A 3 1.54 -5.52 7.69
CA GLN A 3 2.40 -4.68 6.86
C GLN A 3 2.60 -5.43 5.51
N PRO A 4 1.93 -5.00 4.42
CA PRO A 4 2.00 -5.70 3.13
C PRO A 4 3.14 -5.23 2.21
N PHE A 5 3.70 -4.06 2.50
CA PHE A 5 4.55 -3.31 1.59
C PHE A 5 6.04 -3.60 1.78
N GLU A 6 6.84 -3.42 0.76
CA GLU A 6 8.27 -3.69 0.87
C GLU A 6 9.01 -2.52 1.52
N LEU A 7 10.06 -2.79 2.30
CA LEU A 7 11.00 -1.74 2.70
C LEU A 7 11.70 -1.20 1.46
N PHE A 8 11.64 0.11 1.25
CA PHE A 8 12.33 0.74 0.13
C PHE A 8 13.83 0.69 0.39
N LYS A 9 14.62 0.56 -0.68
CA LYS A 9 16.08 0.49 -0.60
C LYS A 9 16.72 1.44 -1.61
N PRO A 10 17.92 1.97 -1.33
CA PRO A 10 18.61 2.86 -2.27
C PRO A 10 18.80 2.22 -3.66
N GLU A 11 19.04 0.91 -3.72
CA GLU A 11 19.19 0.16 -4.98
C GLU A 11 17.93 0.23 -5.88
N TYR A 12 16.75 0.46 -5.31
CA TYR A 12 15.50 0.54 -6.06
C TYR A 12 15.39 1.82 -6.88
N ILE A 13 16.05 2.91 -6.48
CA ILE A 13 16.02 4.18 -7.23
C ILE A 13 16.53 3.98 -8.66
N ASN A 14 17.71 3.38 -8.80
CA ASN A 14 18.30 3.13 -10.12
C ASN A 14 17.49 2.08 -10.91
N ARG A 15 16.86 1.12 -10.23
CA ARG A 15 16.00 0.12 -10.88
C ARG A 15 14.72 0.76 -11.43
N LEU A 16 14.08 1.63 -10.66
CA LEU A 16 12.88 2.36 -11.06
C LEU A 16 13.14 3.23 -12.29
N ILE A 17 14.26 3.97 -12.30
CA ILE A 17 14.67 4.77 -13.46
C ILE A 17 14.85 3.87 -14.71
N LYS A 18 15.52 2.71 -14.57
CA LYS A 18 15.68 1.75 -15.68
C LYS A 18 14.36 1.16 -16.18
N MET A 19 13.34 1.13 -15.34
CA MET A 19 11.99 0.66 -15.67
C MET A 19 11.06 1.79 -16.13
N ASP A 20 11.59 2.99 -16.37
CA ASP A 20 10.84 4.20 -16.73
C ASP A 20 9.80 4.63 -15.67
N LYS A 21 10.00 4.21 -14.41
CA LYS A 21 9.19 4.60 -13.24
C LYS A 21 9.82 5.80 -12.55
N ILE A 22 9.80 6.94 -13.22
CA ILE A 22 10.58 8.13 -12.82
C ILE A 22 9.88 9.02 -11.78
N TYR A 23 8.57 8.84 -11.56
CA TYR A 23 7.83 9.62 -10.57
C TYR A 23 7.48 8.76 -9.35
N LEU A 24 7.66 9.33 -8.16
CA LEU A 24 7.18 8.75 -6.91
C LEU A 24 6.18 9.70 -6.26
N VAL A 25 5.18 9.15 -5.59
CA VAL A 25 4.32 9.90 -4.66
C VAL A 25 4.60 9.41 -3.25
N SER A 26 4.98 10.33 -2.35
CA SER A 26 5.15 10.04 -0.92
C SER A 26 3.86 10.30 -0.15
N GLN A 27 3.66 9.60 0.97
CA GLN A 27 2.61 9.85 1.95
C GLN A 27 2.97 9.23 3.31
N SER A 28 2.31 9.65 4.40
CA SER A 28 2.46 9.00 5.70
C SER A 28 2.02 7.53 5.65
N TYR A 29 2.74 6.66 6.36
CA TYR A 29 2.40 5.25 6.47
C TYR A 29 2.17 4.84 7.93
N HIS A 30 0.94 4.49 8.27
CA HIS A 30 0.51 4.29 9.65
C HIS A 30 0.48 2.80 10.08
N LYS A 31 1.02 1.88 9.28
CA LYS A 31 1.00 0.45 9.64
C LYS A 31 2.03 0.16 10.71
N ALA A 32 1.55 -0.33 11.85
CA ALA A 32 2.33 -0.65 13.04
C ALA A 32 3.57 -1.52 12.72
N PHE A 33 4.75 -0.90 12.72
CA PHE A 33 5.98 -1.56 13.11
C PHE A 33 6.07 -1.57 14.64
N ASP A 34 6.71 -2.61 15.18
CA ASP A 34 6.86 -2.83 16.61
C ASP A 34 7.41 -1.58 17.31
N HIS A 35 6.77 -1.18 18.41
CA HIS A 35 7.10 0.02 19.20
C HIS A 35 8.44 -0.09 19.97
N PHE A 36 9.29 -1.05 19.62
CA PHE A 36 10.58 -1.32 20.26
C PHE A 36 11.76 -0.64 19.55
N GLU A 37 11.56 0.00 18.40
CA GLU A 37 12.56 0.83 17.72
C GLU A 37 12.32 2.32 17.97
N ASP A 38 13.38 3.13 17.81
CA ASP A 38 13.30 4.60 17.85
C ASP A 38 12.15 5.10 16.94
N PRO A 39 11.40 6.14 17.36
CA PRO A 39 10.22 6.60 16.64
C PRO A 39 10.63 7.27 15.31
N LYS A 40 10.76 6.44 14.26
CA LYS A 40 10.94 6.91 12.88
C LYS A 40 9.59 7.22 12.25
N THR A 41 9.57 8.25 11.41
CA THR A 41 8.42 8.56 10.57
C THR A 41 8.42 7.59 9.39
N ASP A 42 7.39 6.74 9.34
CA ASP A 42 7.17 5.79 8.26
C ASP A 42 6.52 6.50 7.06
N ILE A 43 7.16 6.42 5.89
CA ILE A 43 6.72 7.05 4.63
C ILE A 43 6.50 5.97 3.58
N LEU A 44 5.35 6.00 2.90
CA LEU A 44 5.06 5.14 1.76
C LEU A 44 5.35 5.87 0.45
N LEU A 45 6.06 5.20 -0.45
CA LEU A 45 6.39 5.65 -1.80
C LEU A 45 5.65 4.80 -2.82
N THR A 46 4.94 5.42 -3.74
CA THR A 46 4.27 4.75 -4.87
C THR A 46 4.86 5.22 -6.18
N ASP A 47 5.26 4.29 -7.05
CA ASP A 47 5.91 4.59 -8.31
C ASP A 47 4.93 4.76 -9.49
N TYR A 48 5.31 5.64 -10.41
CA TYR A 48 4.58 5.99 -11.62
C TYR A 48 5.55 6.21 -12.78
N ASP A 49 5.11 5.82 -13.97
CA ASP A 49 5.76 6.13 -15.24
C ASP A 49 5.39 7.53 -15.75
N HIS A 50 4.18 7.99 -15.47
CA HIS A 50 3.67 9.26 -15.98
C HIS A 50 3.32 10.25 -14.88
N LEU A 51 3.71 11.51 -15.07
CA LEU A 51 3.43 12.60 -14.15
C LEU A 51 1.93 12.78 -13.89
N GLY A 52 1.09 12.61 -14.92
CA GLY A 52 -0.36 12.72 -14.77
C GLY A 52 -0.94 11.72 -13.77
N LEU A 53 -0.44 10.47 -13.76
CA LEU A 53 -0.87 9.45 -12.80
C LEU A 53 -0.39 9.80 -11.38
N ALA A 54 0.85 10.30 -11.25
CA ALA A 54 1.38 10.78 -9.99
C ALA A 54 0.56 11.97 -9.44
N GLN A 55 0.14 12.90 -10.29
CA GLN A 55 -0.71 14.03 -9.91
C GLN A 55 -2.11 13.61 -9.45
N ILE A 56 -2.71 12.60 -10.12
CA ILE A 56 -4.00 12.04 -9.71
C ILE A 56 -3.87 11.43 -8.30
N HIS A 57 -2.83 10.64 -8.05
CA HIS A 57 -2.58 10.10 -6.72
C HIS A 57 -2.33 11.21 -5.70
N PHE A 58 -1.39 12.12 -5.97
CA PHE A 58 -1.10 13.25 -5.09
C PHE A 58 -2.36 14.05 -4.74
N SER A 59 -3.26 14.28 -5.70
CA SER A 59 -4.53 14.97 -5.45
C SER A 59 -5.44 14.22 -4.47
N ALA A 60 -5.43 12.88 -4.51
CA ALA A 60 -6.18 12.03 -3.59
C ALA A 60 -5.61 12.08 -2.15
N VAL A 61 -4.32 12.36 -2.00
CA VAL A 61 -3.62 12.37 -0.70
C VAL A 61 -3.09 13.75 -0.30
N LYS A 62 -3.50 14.82 -0.98
CA LYS A 62 -2.98 16.20 -0.82
C LYS A 62 -3.07 16.78 0.60
N HIS A 63 -3.90 16.19 1.44
CA HIS A 63 -4.08 16.60 2.83
C HIS A 63 -3.09 15.91 3.79
N ASP A 64 -2.34 14.92 3.31
CA ASP A 64 -1.30 14.25 4.06
C ASP A 64 -0.06 15.15 4.19
N LYS A 65 0.50 15.24 5.40
CA LYS A 65 1.64 16.11 5.71
C LYS A 65 2.87 15.80 4.86
N TYR A 66 3.06 14.54 4.49
CA TYR A 66 4.21 14.08 3.72
C TYR A 66 3.85 13.78 2.26
N ALA A 67 2.67 14.23 1.80
CA ALA A 67 2.30 14.18 0.39
C ALA A 67 3.26 15.01 -0.44
N SER A 68 3.93 14.38 -1.40
CA SER A 68 4.78 15.06 -2.38
C SER A 68 4.93 14.23 -3.64
N ILE A 69 5.11 14.90 -4.78
CA ILE A 69 5.55 14.26 -6.02
C ILE A 69 7.06 14.43 -6.11
N ILE A 70 7.75 13.30 -6.25
CA ILE A 70 9.20 13.22 -6.35
C ILE A 70 9.55 12.76 -7.76
N ASP A 71 10.41 13.52 -8.43
CA ASP A 71 10.92 13.22 -9.76
C ASP A 71 12.35 12.70 -9.64
N LEU A 72 12.56 11.41 -9.98
CA LEU A 72 13.85 10.75 -9.86
C LEU A 72 14.89 11.24 -10.89
N THR A 73 14.46 11.97 -11.93
CA THR A 73 15.36 12.63 -12.88
C THR A 73 15.90 13.95 -12.34
N ASN A 74 15.23 14.55 -11.36
CA ASN A 74 15.68 15.77 -10.69
C ASN A 74 16.71 15.44 -9.61
N PRO A 75 17.96 15.94 -9.71
CA PRO A 75 19.02 15.64 -8.75
C PRO A 75 18.66 16.01 -7.31
N LYS A 76 17.97 17.14 -7.09
CA LYS A 76 17.58 17.59 -5.74
C LYS A 76 16.59 16.64 -5.08
N HIS A 77 15.65 16.13 -5.86
CA HIS A 77 14.66 15.16 -5.41
C HIS A 77 15.30 13.82 -5.06
N LYS A 78 16.20 13.34 -5.94
CA LYS A 78 16.97 12.12 -5.71
C LYS A 78 17.83 12.22 -4.45
N GLU A 79 18.55 13.33 -4.29
CA GLU A 79 19.36 13.59 -3.11
C GLU A 79 18.52 13.61 -1.83
N LYS A 80 17.33 14.22 -1.86
CA LYS A 80 16.43 14.23 -0.70
C LYS A 80 15.99 12.83 -0.29
N ILE A 81 15.64 11.95 -1.23
CA ILE A 81 15.33 10.55 -0.92
C ILE A 81 16.56 9.85 -0.33
N LEU A 82 17.74 10.06 -0.90
CA LEU A 82 18.97 9.46 -0.38
C LEU A 82 19.27 9.93 1.06
N GLN A 83 19.07 11.21 1.35
CA GLN A 83 19.18 11.76 2.71
C GLN A 83 18.24 11.06 3.70
N MET A 84 17.02 10.70 3.27
CA MET A 84 16.05 9.96 4.11
C MET A 84 16.46 8.51 4.40
N PHE A 85 17.51 7.99 3.76
CA PHE A 85 18.09 6.68 4.10
C PHE A 85 19.20 6.76 5.14
N HIS A 86 19.70 7.95 5.47
CA HIS A 86 20.73 8.07 6.48
C HIS A 86 20.21 7.60 7.84
N ALA A 87 21.10 7.01 8.65
CA ALA A 87 20.73 6.41 9.93
C ALA A 87 20.06 7.42 10.89
N ASP A 88 20.46 8.69 10.80
CA ASP A 88 20.01 9.85 11.58
C ASP A 88 18.80 10.58 10.99
N SER A 89 18.32 10.18 9.81
CA SER A 89 17.27 10.91 9.08
C SER A 89 15.91 10.92 9.77
N GLY A 90 15.69 10.06 10.76
CA GLY A 90 14.40 9.92 11.44
C GLY A 90 13.28 9.35 10.56
N TYR A 91 13.58 8.89 9.34
CA TYR A 91 12.59 8.33 8.41
C TYR A 91 12.81 6.84 8.17
N ARG A 92 11.72 6.16 7.81
CA ARG A 92 11.74 4.80 7.26
C ARG A 92 10.86 4.76 6.02
N LEU A 93 11.45 4.35 4.89
CA LEU A 93 10.79 4.38 3.60
C LEU A 93 10.24 3.00 3.23
N PHE A 94 9.00 2.97 2.74
CA PHE A 94 8.31 1.80 2.22
C PHE A 94 7.97 2.00 0.76
N TRP A 95 7.93 0.92 0.01
CA TRP A 95 7.50 0.88 -1.38
C TRP A 95 6.12 0.23 -1.46
N ALA A 96 5.16 0.89 -2.11
CA ALA A 96 3.79 0.43 -2.31
C ALA A 96 3.67 -0.76 -3.29
N ILE A 97 4.64 -1.66 -3.27
CA ILE A 97 4.60 -2.96 -3.93
C ILE A 97 4.45 -4.06 -2.87
N VAL A 98 3.82 -5.15 -3.28
CA VAL A 98 3.71 -6.35 -2.47
C VAL A 98 4.72 -7.37 -2.96
N LYS A 99 5.57 -7.89 -2.06
CA LYS A 99 6.62 -8.88 -2.41
C LYS A 99 6.06 -10.11 -3.12
N SER A 100 4.89 -10.57 -2.70
CA SER A 100 4.23 -11.75 -3.23
C SER A 100 2.73 -11.64 -3.03
N ALA A 101 2.00 -11.48 -4.15
CA ALA A 101 0.54 -11.47 -4.11
C ALA A 101 -0.02 -12.80 -3.56
N ASP A 102 0.67 -13.91 -3.80
CA ASP A 102 0.23 -15.23 -3.36
C ASP A 102 0.46 -15.45 -1.86
N ASP A 103 1.54 -14.92 -1.30
CA ASP A 103 1.75 -14.97 0.15
C ASP A 103 0.72 -14.11 0.89
N ILE A 104 0.38 -12.94 0.34
CA ILE A 104 -0.71 -12.13 0.92
C ILE A 104 -2.03 -12.87 0.80
N LYS A 105 -2.38 -13.45 -0.36
CA LYS A 105 -3.61 -14.26 -0.51
C LYS A 105 -3.66 -15.43 0.48
N LYS A 106 -2.55 -16.15 0.69
CA LYS A 106 -2.47 -17.25 1.67
C LYS A 106 -2.73 -16.74 3.08
N ARG A 107 -2.04 -15.68 3.50
CA ARG A 107 -2.23 -15.06 4.82
C ARG A 107 -3.65 -14.52 5.01
N MET A 108 -4.23 -13.92 3.96
CA MET A 108 -5.61 -13.47 3.94
C MET A 108 -6.61 -14.60 4.14
N ASN A 109 -6.46 -15.68 3.38
CA ASN A 109 -7.35 -16.83 3.47
C ASN A 109 -7.24 -17.56 4.80
N LEU A 110 -6.05 -17.58 5.41
CA LEU A 110 -5.82 -18.22 6.71
C LEU A 110 -6.32 -17.38 7.89
N LYS A 111 -6.04 -16.06 7.88
CA LYS A 111 -6.25 -15.21 9.07
C LYS A 111 -7.51 -14.35 8.99
N TYR A 112 -7.93 -13.96 7.79
CA TYR A 112 -8.98 -12.94 7.60
C TYR A 112 -10.23 -13.47 6.89
N LYS A 113 -10.34 -14.79 6.65
CA LYS A 113 -11.51 -15.42 6.02
C LYS A 113 -12.81 -15.10 6.77
N ASP A 114 -12.80 -15.24 8.09
CA ASP A 114 -13.99 -15.01 8.91
C ASP A 114 -14.31 -13.52 9.04
N ASN A 115 -13.28 -12.66 9.08
CA ASN A 115 -13.47 -11.20 9.04
C ASN A 115 -14.12 -10.76 7.72
N MET A 116 -13.67 -11.30 6.59
CA MET A 116 -14.28 -11.04 5.28
C MET A 116 -15.74 -11.49 5.25
N ARG A 117 -16.05 -12.68 5.80
CA ARG A 117 -17.45 -13.16 5.90
C ARG A 117 -18.31 -12.22 6.74
N ARG A 118 -17.84 -11.86 7.94
CA ARG A 118 -18.55 -10.93 8.84
C ARG A 118 -18.79 -9.59 8.16
N TYR A 119 -17.78 -9.04 7.48
CA TYR A 119 -17.91 -7.80 6.74
C TYR A 119 -18.95 -7.90 5.63
N ILE A 120 -18.92 -8.96 4.82
CA ILE A 120 -19.89 -9.15 3.74
C ILE A 120 -21.32 -9.27 4.30
N MET A 121 -21.52 -10.06 5.35
CA MET A 121 -22.85 -10.23 5.97
C MET A 121 -23.39 -8.92 6.56
N LYS A 122 -22.51 -8.05 7.07
CA LYS A 122 -22.88 -6.76 7.65
C LYS A 122 -23.16 -5.68 6.59
N HIS A 123 -22.40 -5.69 5.50
CA HIS A 123 -22.39 -4.60 4.51
C HIS A 123 -23.05 -4.95 3.16
N THR A 124 -23.54 -6.18 2.99
CA THR A 124 -24.21 -6.61 1.76
C THR A 124 -25.43 -7.49 2.05
N LYS A 125 -26.23 -7.75 1.01
CA LYS A 125 -27.32 -8.74 1.05
C LYS A 125 -26.89 -10.12 0.52
N TRP A 126 -25.58 -10.37 0.42
CA TRP A 126 -25.07 -11.64 -0.13
C TRP A 126 -25.35 -12.78 0.85
N ARG A 127 -26.02 -13.84 0.37
CA ARG A 127 -26.25 -15.06 1.14
C ARG A 127 -25.07 -16.01 0.98
N ILE A 128 -24.03 -15.86 1.79
CA ILE A 128 -22.83 -16.71 1.71
C ILE A 128 -23.03 -17.92 2.62
N ASP A 129 -22.90 -19.11 2.06
CA ASP A 129 -22.96 -20.34 2.85
C ASP A 129 -21.67 -20.56 3.64
N ALA A 130 -21.77 -21.24 4.79
CA ALA A 130 -20.62 -21.50 5.65
C ALA A 130 -19.50 -22.32 4.95
N SER A 131 -19.85 -23.12 3.94
CA SER A 131 -18.93 -23.90 3.12
C SER A 131 -18.41 -23.14 1.89
N GLU A 132 -18.98 -21.99 1.55
CA GLU A 132 -18.62 -21.25 0.33
C GLU A 132 -17.23 -20.61 0.45
N ASN A 133 -16.38 -20.85 -0.56
CA ASN A 133 -15.03 -20.32 -0.62
C ASN A 133 -15.02 -18.92 -1.26
N ILE A 134 -14.77 -17.91 -0.43
CA ILE A 134 -14.56 -16.53 -0.89
C ILE A 134 -13.19 -16.44 -1.57
N ARG A 135 -13.15 -15.91 -2.80
CA ARG A 135 -11.91 -15.70 -3.57
C ARG A 135 -11.59 -14.20 -3.63
N PRO A 136 -10.86 -13.64 -2.65
CA PRO A 136 -10.48 -12.24 -2.68
C PRO A 136 -9.43 -11.99 -3.77
N SER A 137 -9.52 -10.82 -4.39
CA SER A 137 -8.44 -10.26 -5.20
C SER A 137 -7.90 -8.99 -4.54
N LEU A 138 -6.62 -8.70 -4.75
CA LEU A 138 -5.93 -7.59 -4.12
C LEU A 138 -5.66 -6.51 -5.13
N GLN A 139 -5.85 -5.26 -4.71
CA GLN A 139 -5.55 -4.10 -5.53
C GLN A 139 -4.93 -3.02 -4.65
N VAL A 140 -3.77 -2.50 -5.03
CA VAL A 140 -3.21 -1.30 -4.41
C VAL A 140 -3.69 -0.10 -5.20
N ILE A 141 -4.33 0.85 -4.54
CA ILE A 141 -4.79 2.11 -5.12
C ILE A 141 -4.35 3.23 -4.19
N TYR A 142 -3.56 4.18 -4.71
CA TYR A 142 -3.09 5.34 -3.95
C TYR A 142 -2.42 4.97 -2.59
N GLY A 143 -1.54 3.96 -2.63
CA GLY A 143 -0.86 3.45 -1.44
C GLY A 143 -1.75 2.72 -0.43
N GLU A 144 -3.03 2.52 -0.74
CA GLU A 144 -3.94 1.73 0.08
C GLU A 144 -4.19 0.34 -0.53
N LEU A 145 -4.17 -0.69 0.32
CA LEU A 145 -4.51 -2.05 -0.08
C LEU A 145 -6.03 -2.25 0.01
N PHE A 146 -6.63 -2.55 -1.13
CA PHE A 146 -8.04 -2.92 -1.24
C PHE A 146 -8.19 -4.41 -1.49
N ILE A 147 -9.23 -4.97 -0.88
CA ILE A 147 -9.75 -6.30 -1.18
C ILE A 147 -10.95 -6.12 -2.10
N ILE A 148 -10.89 -6.79 -3.25
CA ILE A 148 -11.99 -6.87 -4.20
C ILE A 148 -12.64 -8.24 -4.06
N LEU A 149 -13.90 -8.22 -3.64
CA LEU A 149 -14.76 -9.38 -3.47
C LEU A 149 -15.80 -9.35 -4.60
N LYS A 150 -15.99 -10.47 -5.28
CA LYS A 150 -16.93 -10.57 -6.41
C LYS A 150 -17.91 -11.72 -6.19
N ARG A 151 -19.17 -11.49 -6.54
CA ARG A 151 -20.22 -12.51 -6.58
C ARG A 151 -21.22 -12.21 -7.70
N GLY A 152 -21.29 -13.08 -8.70
CA GLY A 152 -22.08 -12.81 -9.90
C GLY A 152 -21.66 -11.48 -10.53
N SER A 153 -22.62 -10.58 -10.75
CA SER A 153 -22.37 -9.22 -11.27
C SER A 153 -21.99 -8.20 -10.18
N GLN A 154 -22.04 -8.57 -8.90
CA GLN A 154 -21.80 -7.65 -7.79
C GLN A 154 -20.32 -7.65 -7.40
N THR A 155 -19.76 -6.46 -7.25
CA THR A 155 -18.37 -6.24 -6.82
C THR A 155 -18.37 -5.37 -5.57
N LEU A 156 -17.71 -5.84 -4.51
CA LEU A 156 -17.45 -5.09 -3.29
C LEU A 156 -15.96 -4.80 -3.21
N ARG A 157 -15.61 -3.51 -3.20
CA ARG A 157 -14.25 -3.01 -2.95
C ARG A 157 -14.20 -2.49 -1.52
N VAL A 158 -13.35 -3.08 -0.70
CA VAL A 158 -13.20 -2.73 0.72
C VAL A 158 -11.74 -2.48 1.06
N LYS A 159 -11.45 -1.50 1.92
CA LYS A 159 -10.09 -1.27 2.41
C LYS A 159 -9.67 -2.45 3.27
N PHE A 160 -8.43 -2.90 3.13
CA PHE A 160 -7.92 -4.02 3.93
C PHE A 160 -8.07 -3.77 5.43
N GLU A 161 -7.86 -2.54 5.88
CA GLU A 161 -8.02 -2.15 7.28
C GLU A 161 -9.43 -2.36 7.84
N ASP A 162 -10.47 -2.15 7.04
CA ASP A 162 -11.85 -2.38 7.47
C ASP A 162 -12.13 -3.88 7.70
N ILE A 163 -11.48 -4.75 6.91
CA ILE A 163 -11.49 -6.20 7.14
C ILE A 163 -10.64 -6.57 8.36
N GLU A 164 -9.54 -5.89 8.64
CA GLU A 164 -8.77 -6.16 9.87
C GLU A 164 -9.58 -5.90 11.14
N LYS A 165 -10.52 -4.94 11.10
CA LYS A 165 -11.34 -4.51 12.27
C LYS A 165 -12.70 -5.20 12.39
N ALA A 166 -13.12 -6.01 11.41
CA ALA A 166 -14.42 -6.70 11.39
C ALA A 166 -14.49 -7.91 12.34
#